data_AF-A0A5K1EU21-F1
#
_entry.id   AF-A0A5K1EU21-F1
#
_cell.length_a   1.000
_cell.length_b   1.000
_cell.length_c   1.000
_cell.angle_alpha   90.00
_cell.angle_beta   90.00
_cell.angle_gamma   90.00
#
_symmetry.space_group_name_H-M   'P 1'
#
loop_
_entity.id
_entity.type
_entity.pdbx_description
1 polymer ?
#
loop_
_entity_poly.entity_id
_entity_poly.type
_entity_poly.pdbx_seq_one_letter_code
_entity_poly.pdbx_strand_id
1 'polypeptide(L)' 'EALVGKCSVICTSKDKRNHPPSELELKEADYIFYRVFDVSSYTISENIADKIGGVK' A
#
# COMPACT_ATOMS: atom_id res chain seq x y z
N GLU A 1 10.79 -20.15 3.44
CA GLU A 1 10.47 -18.71 3.45
C GLU A 1 11.56 -17.99 4.22
N ALA A 2 12.17 -16.95 3.64
CA ALA A 2 13.34 -16.28 4.22
C ALA A 2 13.00 -14.82 4.52
N LEU A 3 13.24 -14.40 5.76
CA LEU A 3 13.11 -13.01 6.17
C LEU A 3 14.44 -12.29 5.89
N VAL A 4 14.41 -11.30 4.99
CA VAL A 4 15.61 -10.53 4.59
C VAL A 4 15.81 -9.31 5.51
N GLY A 5 14.73 -8.77 6.09
CA GLY A 5 14.79 -7.62 6.99
C GLY A 5 13.41 -7.03 7.24
N LYS A 6 13.36 -5.99 8.08
CA LYS A 6 12.17 -5.15 8.24
C LYS A 6 12.17 -4.07 7.15
N CYS A 7 11.00 -3.69 6.67
CA CYS A 7 10.82 -2.53 5.81
C CYS A 7 9.55 -1.76 6.20
N SER A 8 9.53 -0.46 5.88
CA SER A 8 8.36 0.41 5.99
C SER A 8 7.71 0.60 4.61
N VAL A 9 6.39 0.45 4.55
CA VAL A 9 5.61 0.61 3.31
C VAL A 9 4.45 1.56 3.61
N ILE A 10 4.42 2.71 2.94
CA ILE A 10 3.45 3.78 3.21
C ILE A 10 2.43 3.92 2.06
N CYS A 11 1.16 4.11 2.43
CA CYS A 11 0.09 4.37 1.48
C CYS A 11 0.00 5.87 1.12
N THR A 12 0.08 6.18 -0.17
CA THR A 12 -0.11 7.55 -0.70
C THR A 12 -1.32 7.65 -1.61
N SER A 13 -2.22 6.67 -1.56
CA SER A 13 -3.47 6.71 -2.31
C SER A 13 -4.32 7.91 -1.90
N LYS A 14 -5.01 8.48 -2.89
CA LYS A 14 -6.00 9.55 -2.70
C LYS A 14 -7.35 9.03 -2.20
N ASP A 15 -7.43 7.75 -1.85
CA ASP A 15 -8.61 7.19 -1.21
C ASP A 15 -8.95 7.98 0.05
N LYS A 16 -10.21 8.39 0.18
CA LYS A 16 -10.69 9.18 1.32
C LYS A 16 -10.52 8.49 2.68
N ARG A 17 -10.38 7.16 2.69
CA ARG A 17 -10.12 6.36 3.90
C ARG A 17 -8.65 6.41 4.32
N ASN A 18 -7.75 6.79 3.40
CA ASN A 18 -6.33 6.93 3.68
C ASN A 18 -6.08 8.27 4.38
N HIS A 19 -5.51 8.21 5.59
CA HIS A 19 -4.98 9.43 6.21
C HIS A 19 -3.71 9.85 5.46
N PRO A 20 -3.57 11.12 5.04
CA PRO A 20 -2.34 11.57 4.39
C PRO A 20 -1.14 11.34 5.30
N PRO A 21 -0.08 10.67 4.81
CA PRO A 21 1.14 10.51 5.60
C PRO A 21 1.82 11.87 5.78
N SER A 22 2.55 12.02 6.88
CA SER A 22 3.39 13.18 7.12
C SER A 22 4.61 13.18 6.19
N GLU A 23 5.23 14.35 6.02
CA GLU A 23 6.47 14.48 5.22
C GLU A 23 7.62 13.63 5.79
N LEU A 24 7.68 13.48 7.12
CA LEU A 24 8.68 12.65 7.78
C LEU A 24 8.46 11.17 7.45
N GLU A 25 7.23 10.67 7.57
CA GLU A 25 6.90 9.29 7.22
C GLU A 25 7.21 8.98 5.75
N LEU A 26 6.92 9.91 4.85
CA LEU A 26 7.27 9.76 3.43
C LEU A 26 8.78 9.71 3.19
N LYS A 27 9.55 10.50 3.94
CA LYS A 27 11.01 10.55 3.83
C LYS A 27 11.68 9.29 4.40
N GLU A 28 11.08 8.68 5.42
CA GLU A 28 11.60 7.48 6.10
C GLU A 28 11.03 6.17 5.52
N ALA A 29 10.13 6.24 4.55
CA ALA A 29 9.56 5.07 3.90
C ALA A 29 10.58 4.36 2.99
N ASP A 30 10.72 3.03 3.14
CA ASP A 30 11.48 2.23 2.18
C ASP A 30 10.73 2.12 0.85
N TYR A 31 9.39 2.02 0.93
CA TYR A 31 8.51 1.88 -0.23
C TYR A 31 7.21 2.65 -0.07
N ILE A 32 6.61 3.02 -1.21
CA ILE A 32 5.28 3.62 -1.27
C ILE A 32 4.36 2.81 -2.18
N PHE A 33 3.06 2.86 -1.90
CA PHE A 33 2.03 2.37 -2.81
C PHE A 33 0.82 3.30 -2.86
N TYR A 34 0.18 3.36 -4.02
CA TYR A 34 -1.03 4.18 -4.25
C TYR A 34 -2.07 3.48 -5.13
N ARG A 35 -1.78 2.26 -5.59
CA ARG A 35 -2.62 1.41 -6.44
C ARG A 35 -2.51 -0.04 -5.98
N VAL A 36 -3.47 -0.86 -6.40
CA VAL A 36 -3.52 -2.30 -6.11
C VAL A 36 -3.35 -3.07 -7.40
N PHE A 37 -2.63 -4.19 -7.35
CA PHE A 37 -2.51 -5.14 -8.44
C PHE A 37 -3.29 -6.42 -8.10
N ASP A 38 -4.24 -6.79 -8.96
CA ASP A 38 -4.96 -8.05 -8.85
C ASP A 38 -4.25 -9.13 -9.66
N VAL A 39 -3.73 -10.14 -8.95
CA VAL A 39 -2.99 -11.27 -9.54
C VAL A 39 -3.89 -12.17 -10.39
N SER A 40 -5.19 -12.24 -10.08
CA SER A 40 -6.14 -13.10 -10.79
C SER A 40 -6.47 -12.56 -12.17
N SER A 41 -6.62 -11.24 -12.26
CA SER A 41 -7.00 -10.54 -13.50
C SER A 41 -5.83 -9.86 -14.20
N TYR A 42 -4.64 -9.83 -13.58
CA TYR A 42 -3.44 -9.12 -14.05
C TYR A 42 -3.69 -7.63 -14.30
N THR A 43 -4.50 -6.99 -13.44
CA THR A 43 -4.91 -5.59 -13.62
C THR A 43 -4.42 -4.71 -12.49
N ILE A 44 -4.17 -3.43 -12.82
CA ILE A 44 -3.88 -2.38 -11.83
C ILE A 44 -5.15 -1.56 -11.61
N SER A 45 -5.53 -1.39 -10.35
CA SER A 45 -6.66 -0.56 -9.92
C SER A 45 -6.19 0.62 -9.08
N GLU A 46 -6.77 1.80 -9.35
CA GLU A 46 -6.61 2.97 -8.46
C GLU A 46 -7.49 2.87 -7.20
N ASN A 47 -8.57 2.11 -7.29
CA ASN A 47 -9.46 1.88 -6.16
C ASN A 47 -8.83 0.83 -5.25
N ILE A 48 -8.54 1.23 -4.02
CA ILE A 48 -8.13 0.31 -2.96
C ILE A 48 -9.40 -0.40 -2.47
N ALA A 49 -9.42 -1.73 -2.50
CA ALA A 49 -10.58 -2.49 -2.03
C ALA A 49 -10.79 -2.28 -0.51
N ASP A 50 -12.03 -2.46 -0.02
CA ASP A 50 -12.33 -2.47 1.42
C ASP A 50 -11.59 -3.58 2.19
N LYS A 51 -11.16 -4.62 1.49
CA LYS A 51 -10.40 -5.74 2.06
C LYS A 51 -9.25 -6.07 1.13
N ILE A 52 -8.07 -6.24 1.69
CA ILE A 52 -6.89 -6.75 1.00
C ILE A 52 -6.57 -8.11 1.58
N GLY A 53 -6.42 -9.13 0.73
CA GLY A 53 -6.07 -10.48 1.17
C GLY A 53 -7.06 -11.13 2.14
N GLY A 54 -8.33 -10.68 2.18
CA GLY A 54 -9.35 -11.20 3.09
C GLY A 54 -9.24 -10.74 4.55
N VAL A 55 -8.27 -9.87 4.87
CA VAL A 55 -8.11 -9.27 6.19
C VAL A 55 -9.14 -8.15 6.35
N LYS A 56 -9.83 -8.13 7.49
CA LYS A 56 -10.88 -7.17 7.85
C LYS A 56 -10.32 -6.02 8.68
#